data_AF-A0A4Q2Z9F9-F1
#
_entry.id   AF-A0A4Q2Z9F9-F1
#
_cell.length_a   1.000
_cell.length_b   1.000
_cell.length_c   1.000
_cell.angle_alpha   90.00
_cell.angle_beta   90.00
_cell.angle_gamma   90.00
#
_symmetry.space_group_name_H-M   'P 1'
#
loop_
_entity.id
_entity.type
_entity.pdbx_description
1 polymer ?
#
loop_
_entity_poly.entity_id
_entity_poly.type
_entity_poly.pdbx_seq_one_letter_code
_entity_poly.pdbx_strand_id
1 'polypeptide(L)'
;QHFGGSVVRGGLMHGKTSPIAHDGTGLFAGLPSPFTATRYHSLIVTDIPQDLVVNATADDGSVMGFRHRELPIHGVQFHPESIATEHGHAMLANFLKIAGIEAKALA
;
A
#
# COMPACT_ATOMS: atom_id res chain seq x y z
N GLN A 1 -6.73 11.59 6.68
CA GLN A 1 -7.70 11.89 7.75
C GLN A 1 -7.52 10.90 8.91
N HIS A 2 -8.09 11.17 10.09
CA HIS A 2 -7.64 10.71 11.43
C HIS A 2 -6.28 11.29 11.87
N PHE A 3 -5.19 10.97 11.19
CA PHE A 3 -3.84 11.48 11.53
C PHE A 3 -3.53 12.89 10.99
N GLY A 4 -4.49 13.58 10.39
CA GLY A 4 -4.30 14.95 9.87
C GLY A 4 -4.01 15.10 8.37
N GLY A 5 -3.83 14.00 7.62
CA GLY A 5 -3.68 14.08 6.15
C GLY A 5 -4.97 14.44 5.41
N SER A 6 -4.83 15.03 4.22
CA SER A 6 -5.93 15.44 3.33
C SER A 6 -6.30 14.33 2.36
N VAL A 7 -7.60 14.17 2.06
CA VAL A 7 -8.09 13.32 0.96
C VAL A 7 -8.70 14.23 -0.08
N VAL A 8 -8.11 14.27 -1.27
CA VAL A 8 -8.47 15.20 -2.35
C VAL A 8 -8.76 14.44 -3.64
N ARG A 9 -9.38 15.11 -4.61
CA ARG A 9 -9.57 14.53 -5.95
C ARG A 9 -8.21 14.35 -6.64
N GLY A 10 -7.99 13.17 -7.22
CA GLY A 10 -6.82 12.85 -8.02
C GLY A 10 -7.20 12.39 -9.43
N GLY A 11 -6.26 11.75 -10.12
CA GLY A 11 -6.53 11.08 -11.40
C GLY A 11 -7.44 9.85 -11.22
N LEU A 12 -8.43 9.70 -12.11
CA LEU A 12 -9.36 8.55 -12.06
C LEU A 12 -8.66 7.26 -12.52
N MET A 13 -8.56 6.31 -11.60
CA MET A 13 -8.04 4.95 -11.83
C MET A 13 -9.11 3.94 -11.44
N HIS A 14 -9.78 3.31 -12.39
CA HIS A 14 -10.90 2.40 -12.09
C HIS A 14 -10.67 1.05 -12.75
N GLY A 15 -10.11 0.10 -11.99
CA GLY A 15 -9.75 -1.23 -12.50
C GLY A 15 -8.52 -1.21 -13.42
N LYS A 16 -7.64 -0.23 -13.25
CA LYS A 16 -6.38 -0.12 -13.99
C LYS A 16 -5.24 -0.67 -13.17
N THR A 17 -4.26 -1.28 -13.82
CA THR A 17 -3.01 -1.67 -13.19
C THR A 17 -1.95 -0.59 -13.33
N SER A 18 -1.07 -0.47 -12.34
CA SER A 18 0.12 0.41 -12.41
C SER A 18 1.30 -0.23 -11.71
N PRO A 19 2.55 0.09 -12.12
CA PRO A 19 3.71 -0.26 -11.34
C PRO A 19 3.73 0.52 -10.02
N ILE A 20 3.99 -0.18 -8.91
CA ILE A 20 4.12 0.38 -7.56
C ILE A 20 5.56 0.21 -7.10
N ALA A 21 6.27 1.32 -6.92
CA ALA A 21 7.58 1.35 -6.29
C ALA A 21 7.43 1.45 -4.77
N HIS A 22 8.35 0.84 -4.01
CA HIS A 22 8.33 0.85 -2.55
C HIS A 22 9.73 0.68 -1.94
N ASP A 23 9.88 0.98 -0.65
CA ASP A 23 11.16 0.88 0.07
C ASP A 23 11.44 -0.50 0.68
N GLY A 24 10.49 -1.44 0.56
CA GLY A 24 10.63 -2.81 1.06
C GLY A 24 10.37 -2.95 2.57
N THR A 25 9.84 -1.92 3.22
CA THR A 25 9.50 -1.95 4.65
C THR A 25 8.04 -2.29 4.91
N GLY A 26 7.75 -2.83 6.10
CA GLY A 26 6.38 -3.12 6.53
C GLY A 26 5.71 -4.17 5.66
N LEU A 27 4.54 -3.83 5.10
CA LEU A 27 3.78 -4.73 4.21
C LEU A 27 4.58 -5.20 2.98
N PHE A 28 5.58 -4.43 2.56
CA PHE A 28 6.38 -4.69 1.36
C PHE A 28 7.63 -5.55 1.62
N ALA A 29 7.82 -6.05 2.84
CA ALA A 29 8.99 -6.84 3.20
C ALA A 29 9.14 -8.08 2.30
N GLY A 30 10.31 -8.21 1.66
CA GLY A 30 10.65 -9.33 0.79
C GLY A 30 9.94 -9.35 -0.58
N LEU A 31 9.19 -8.30 -0.93
CA LEU A 31 8.52 -8.19 -2.23
C LEU A 31 9.43 -7.49 -3.26
N PRO A 32 9.34 -7.83 -4.55
CA PRO A 32 10.07 -7.13 -5.60
C PRO A 32 9.50 -5.73 -5.81
N SER A 33 10.38 -4.79 -6.21
CA SER A 33 9.99 -3.42 -6.50
C SER A 33 10.56 -2.96 -7.85
N PRO A 34 9.73 -2.39 -8.75
CA PRO A 34 8.29 -2.24 -8.63
C PRO A 34 7.52 -3.58 -8.83
N PHE A 35 6.26 -3.63 -8.41
CA PHE A 35 5.31 -4.69 -8.78
C PHE A 35 4.02 -4.11 -9.35
N THR A 36 3.26 -4.91 -10.10
CA THR A 36 1.99 -4.49 -10.72
C THR A 36 0.83 -4.60 -9.73
N ALA A 37 0.09 -3.52 -9.50
CA ALA A 37 -1.07 -3.51 -8.60
C ALA A 37 -2.33 -2.93 -9.24
N THR A 38 -3.49 -3.45 -8.85
CA THR A 38 -4.80 -2.95 -9.25
C THR A 38 -5.19 -1.70 -8.45
N ARG A 39 -5.45 -0.60 -9.17
CA ARG A 39 -5.91 0.69 -8.62
C ARG A 39 -7.39 0.89 -8.93
N TYR A 40 -8.13 1.29 -7.89
CA TYR A 40 -9.54 1.63 -7.98
C TYR A 40 -9.84 2.85 -7.11
N HIS A 41 -9.45 4.03 -7.57
CA HIS A 41 -9.62 5.28 -6.84
C HIS A 41 -9.86 6.48 -7.76
N SER A 42 -10.55 7.47 -7.22
CA SER A 42 -10.68 8.83 -7.78
C SER A 42 -10.14 9.89 -6.82
N LEU A 43 -9.65 9.44 -5.66
CA LEU A 43 -9.15 10.24 -4.57
C LEU A 43 -7.72 9.81 -4.26
N ILE A 44 -6.91 10.78 -3.86
CA ILE A 44 -5.54 10.58 -3.41
C ILE A 44 -5.35 11.23 -2.04
N VAL A 45 -4.31 10.80 -1.33
CA VAL A 45 -3.92 11.40 -0.05
C VAL A 45 -2.82 12.43 -0.29
N THR A 46 -3.00 13.63 0.26
CA THR A 46 -2.01 14.72 0.27
C THR A 46 -1.76 15.19 1.71
N ASP A 47 -0.82 16.12 1.89
CA ASP A 47 -0.51 16.73 3.20
C ASP A 47 -0.20 15.66 4.26
N ILE A 48 0.68 14.72 3.91
CA ILE A 48 0.97 13.56 4.75
C ILE A 48 1.59 14.04 6.08
N PRO A 49 0.94 13.76 7.23
CA PRO A 49 1.44 14.15 8.55
C PRO A 49 2.75 13.42 8.86
N GLN A 50 3.57 14.00 9.72
CA GLN A 50 4.90 13.46 10.02
C GLN A 50 4.84 12.04 10.60
N ASP A 51 3.77 11.66 11.30
CA ASP A 51 3.60 10.34 11.92
C ASP A 51 3.48 9.20 10.90
N LEU A 52 3.20 9.53 9.63
CA LEU A 52 3.10 8.58 8.53
C LEU A 52 4.33 8.66 7.63
N VAL A 53 4.95 7.52 7.38
CA VAL A 53 6.06 7.37 6.43
C VAL A 53 5.50 6.81 5.13
N VAL A 54 5.53 7.61 4.07
CA VAL A 54 5.25 7.12 2.71
C VAL A 54 6.32 6.11 2.34
N ASN A 55 5.89 4.91 1.98
CA ASN A 55 6.78 3.82 1.64
C ASN A 55 6.38 3.07 0.36
N ALA A 56 5.37 3.56 -0.36
CA ALA A 56 5.09 3.15 -1.74
C ALA A 56 4.43 4.26 -2.58
N THR A 57 4.77 4.32 -3.86
CA THR A 57 4.28 5.32 -4.83
C THR A 57 4.02 4.70 -6.21
N ALA A 58 3.08 5.27 -6.96
CA ALA A 58 2.87 4.96 -8.38
C ALA A 58 3.82 5.77 -9.28
N ASP A 59 3.86 5.45 -10.57
CA ASP A 59 4.57 6.17 -11.63
C ASP A 59 4.12 7.62 -11.81
N ASP A 60 2.84 7.91 -11.55
CA ASP A 60 2.28 9.26 -11.53
C ASP A 60 2.59 10.08 -10.26
N GLY A 61 3.41 9.53 -9.35
CA GLY A 61 3.81 10.16 -8.10
C GLY A 61 2.76 10.08 -6.99
N SER A 62 1.59 9.49 -7.23
CA SER A 62 0.58 9.29 -6.18
C SER A 62 1.12 8.40 -5.07
N VAL A 63 0.81 8.75 -3.82
CA VAL A 63 1.07 7.91 -2.66
C VAL A 63 0.21 6.64 -2.75
N MET A 64 0.86 5.48 -2.68
CA MET A 64 0.21 4.18 -2.81
C MET A 64 0.32 3.32 -1.55
N GLY A 65 1.22 3.69 -0.64
CA GLY A 65 1.32 3.06 0.68
C GLY A 65 2.04 3.93 1.69
N PHE A 66 1.66 3.75 2.95
CA PHE A 66 2.32 4.35 4.10
C PHE A 66 2.25 3.43 5.31
N ARG A 67 3.17 3.64 6.24
CA ARG A 67 3.15 3.04 7.58
C ARG A 67 3.26 4.13 8.64
N HIS A 68 2.65 3.90 9.79
CA HIS A 68 2.91 4.74 10.94
C HIS A 68 4.37 4.54 11.41
N ARG A 69 4.98 5.58 11.99
CA ARG A 69 6.37 5.50 12.50
C ARG A 69 6.50 4.50 13.63
N GLU A 70 5.56 4.56 14.58
CA GLU A 70 5.61 3.81 15.84
C GLU A 70 4.52 2.72 15.99
N LEU A 71 3.27 3.01 15.59
CA LEU A 71 2.15 2.07 15.71
C LEU A 71 2.15 1.01 14.59
N PRO A 72 1.56 -0.19 14.82
CA PRO A 72 1.43 -1.23 13.80
C PRO A 72 0.31 -0.93 12.80
N ILE A 73 0.29 0.29 12.26
CA ILE A 73 -0.72 0.79 11.32
C ILE A 73 -0.07 0.93 9.95
N HIS A 74 -0.69 0.28 8.97
CA HIS A 74 -0.29 0.33 7.57
C HIS A 74 -1.49 0.67 6.70
N GLY A 75 -1.24 1.41 5.62
CA GLY A 75 -2.24 1.73 4.61
C GLY A 75 -1.70 1.47 3.21
N VAL A 76 -2.56 0.96 2.34
CA VAL A 76 -2.32 0.87 0.88
C VAL A 76 -3.53 1.45 0.15
N GLN A 77 -3.29 2.08 -1.00
CA GLN A 77 -4.32 2.71 -1.82
C GLN A 77 -4.79 1.78 -2.96
N PHE A 78 -4.02 0.76 -3.29
CA PHE A 78 -4.38 -0.30 -4.24
C PHE A 78 -5.04 -1.48 -3.52
N HIS A 79 -5.47 -2.47 -4.30
CA HIS A 79 -6.19 -3.66 -3.82
C HIS A 79 -5.28 -4.89 -3.75
N PRO A 80 -4.64 -5.20 -2.60
CA PRO A 80 -3.81 -6.40 -2.45
C PRO A 80 -4.60 -7.71 -2.56
N GLU A 81 -5.92 -7.67 -2.40
CA GLU A 81 -6.81 -8.81 -2.55
C GLU A 81 -7.19 -9.11 -4.01
N SER A 82 -6.93 -8.17 -4.92
CA SER A 82 -7.25 -8.34 -6.33
C SER A 82 -6.37 -9.41 -6.97
N ILE A 83 -6.98 -10.27 -7.80
CA ILE A 83 -6.24 -11.27 -8.60
C ILE A 83 -5.22 -10.64 -9.56
N ALA A 84 -5.45 -9.38 -9.96
CA ALA A 84 -4.58 -8.63 -10.86
C ALA A 84 -3.48 -7.84 -10.12
N THR A 85 -3.39 -7.96 -8.79
CA THR A 85 -2.27 -7.44 -7.99
C THR A 85 -1.25 -8.53 -7.75
N GLU A 86 -0.03 -8.31 -8.23
CA GLU A 86 1.10 -9.21 -7.96
C GLU A 86 1.43 -9.21 -6.46
N HIS A 87 1.82 -10.38 -5.95
CA HIS A 87 2.27 -10.57 -4.56
C HIS A 87 1.24 -10.19 -3.46
N GLY A 88 -0.03 -10.01 -3.80
CA GLY A 88 -1.09 -9.64 -2.86
C GLY A 88 -1.18 -10.56 -1.63
N HIS A 89 -1.15 -11.88 -1.84
CA HIS A 89 -1.17 -12.86 -0.74
C HIS A 89 0.07 -12.76 0.17
N ALA A 90 1.26 -12.53 -0.39
CA ALA A 90 2.48 -12.36 0.39
C ALA A 90 2.43 -11.07 1.22
N MET A 91 1.85 -9.99 0.67
CA MET A 91 1.60 -8.75 1.40
C MET A 91 0.61 -8.93 2.56
N LEU A 92 -0.47 -9.68 2.34
CA LEU A 92 -1.42 -10.04 3.39
C LEU A 92 -0.77 -10.94 4.45
N ALA A 93 0.13 -11.85 4.06
CA ALA A 93 0.91 -12.64 5.02
C ALA A 93 1.84 -11.75 5.88
N ASN A 94 2.47 -10.72 5.29
CA ASN A 94 3.23 -9.72 6.04
C ASN A 94 2.35 -8.95 7.03
N PHE A 95 1.13 -8.57 6.62
CA PHE A 95 0.16 -7.94 7.52
C PHE A 95 -0.20 -8.84 8.70
N LEU A 96 -0.55 -10.10 8.45
CA LEU A 96 -0.88 -11.08 9.50
C LEU A 96 0.29 -11.24 10.49
N LYS A 97 1.51 -11.37 9.99
CA LYS A 97 2.72 -11.45 10.82
C LYS A 97 2.89 -10.22 11.71
N ILE A 98 2.68 -9.01 11.18
CA ILE A 98 2.72 -7.76 11.97
C ILE A 98 1.63 -7.73 13.04
N ALA A 99 0.45 -8.29 12.73
CA ALA A 99 -0.66 -8.43 13.67
C ALA A 99 -0.47 -9.56 14.70
N GLY A 100 0.66 -10.27 14.69
CA GLY A 100 0.92 -11.40 15.59
C GLY A 100 0.13 -12.67 15.24
N ILE A 101 -0.36 -12.78 14.00
CA ILE A 101 -1.10 -13.94 13.49
C ILE A 101 -0.18 -14.74 12.58
N GLU A 102 -0.11 -16.05 12.81
CA GLU A 102 0.64 -16.96 11.93
C GLU A 102 -0.05 -17.05 10.57
N ALA A 103 0.64 -16.56 9.53
CA ALA A 103 0.17 -16.71 8.16
C ALA A 103 0.40 -18.16 7.70
N LYS A 104 -0.65 -18.80 7.20
CA LYS A 104 -0.51 -20.12 6.58
C LYS A 104 0.42 -20.00 5.37
N ALA A 105 1.42 -20.88 5.30
CA ALA A 105 2.27 -20.98 4.12
C ALA A 105 1.39 -21.25 2.87
N LEU A 106 1.62 -20.47 1.81
CA LEU A 106 1.05 -20.79 0.50
C LEU A 106 1.67 -22.14 0.08
N ALA A 107 0.80 -23.08 -0.29
CA ALA A 107 1.19 -24.41 -0.77
C ALA A 107 1.86 -24.32 -2.14
#